data_AF-A0A251XWH6-F1
#
_entry.id   AF-A0A251XWH6-F1
#
_cell.length_a   1.000
_cell.length_b   1.000
_cell.length_c   1.000
_cell.angle_alpha   90.00
_cell.angle_beta   90.00
_cell.angle_gamma   90.00
#
_symmetry.space_group_name_H-M   'P 1'
#
loop_
_entity.id
_entity.type
_entity.pdbx_description
1 polymer ?
#
loop_
_entity_poly.entity_id
_entity_poly.type
_entity_poly.pdbx_seq_one_letter_code
_entity_poly.pdbx_strand_id
1 'polypeptide(L)'
;MQPADAFAQVQTILGMGPFSAELVVIRGANFPDVLPRNEGKLSDEIAKRYGLERTIDEITEAWKPFRSWAAVHLRALRAMEE
;
A
#
# COMPACT_ATOMS: atom_id res chain seq x y z
N MET A 1 -12.48 -7.09 -11.95
CA MET A 1 -11.72 -8.00 -11.08
C MET A 1 -11.52 -7.31 -9.74
N GLN A 2 -11.72 -7.98 -8.61
CA GLN A 2 -11.41 -7.37 -7.32
C GLN A 2 -9.89 -7.38 -7.10
N PRO A 3 -9.32 -6.42 -6.34
CA PRO A 3 -7.87 -6.39 -6.07
C PRO A 3 -7.32 -7.73 -5.55
N ALA A 4 -8.07 -8.41 -4.67
CA ALA A 4 -7.68 -9.69 -4.10
C ALA A 4 -7.51 -10.78 -5.17
N ASP A 5 -8.42 -10.84 -6.16
CA ASP A 5 -8.33 -11.80 -7.26
C ASP A 5 -7.11 -11.51 -8.13
N ALA A 6 -6.84 -10.22 -8.40
CA ALA A 6 -5.69 -9.79 -9.16
C ALA A 6 -4.37 -10.13 -8.45
N PHE A 7 -4.29 -9.94 -7.12
CA PHE A 7 -3.12 -10.33 -6.34
C PHE A 7 -2.88 -11.84 -6.41
N ALA A 8 -3.92 -12.65 -6.21
CA ALA A 8 -3.82 -14.10 -6.28
C ALA A 8 -3.33 -14.56 -7.66
N GLN A 9 -3.86 -13.97 -8.74
CA GLN A 9 -3.44 -14.28 -10.09
C GLN A 9 -1.98 -13.86 -10.36
N VAL A 10 -1.55 -12.68 -9.93
CA VAL A 10 -0.18 -12.22 -10.17
C VAL A 10 0.83 -13.06 -9.36
N GLN A 11 0.48 -13.50 -8.15
CA GLN A 11 1.34 -14.36 -7.33
C GLN A 11 1.59 -15.75 -7.93
N THR A 12 0.81 -16.21 -8.92
CA THR A 12 1.10 -17.48 -9.60
C THR A 12 2.31 -17.40 -10.55
N ILE A 13 2.79 -16.19 -10.85
CA ILE A 13 3.98 -15.98 -11.69
C ILE A 13 5.23 -16.35 -10.89
N LEU A 14 6.11 -17.17 -11.48
CA LEU A 14 7.36 -17.60 -10.83
C LEU A 14 8.19 -16.39 -10.38
N GLY A 15 8.51 -16.33 -9.09
CA GLY A 15 9.26 -15.24 -8.47
C GLY A 15 8.42 -14.07 -7.94
N MET A 16 7.08 -14.11 -8.10
CA MET A 16 6.19 -13.07 -7.55
C MET A 16 5.75 -13.43 -6.13
N GLY A 17 6.44 -12.86 -5.14
CA GLY A 17 5.97 -12.85 -3.74
C GLY A 17 4.89 -11.80 -3.47
N PRO A 18 4.30 -11.78 -2.26
CA PRO A 18 3.21 -10.87 -1.89
C PRO A 18 3.51 -9.38 -2.13
N PHE A 19 4.70 -8.93 -1.76
CA PHE A 19 5.14 -7.55 -2.01
C PHE A 19 5.17 -7.21 -3.51
N SER A 20 5.83 -8.03 -4.33
CA SER A 20 5.95 -7.78 -5.77
C SER A 20 4.59 -7.80 -6.47
N ALA A 21 3.69 -8.71 -6.07
CA ALA A 21 2.34 -8.76 -6.59
C ALA A 21 1.53 -7.49 -6.26
N GLU A 22 1.68 -6.95 -5.05
CA GLU A 22 1.08 -5.66 -4.68
C GLU A 22 1.60 -4.51 -5.54
N LEU A 23 2.90 -4.46 -5.83
CA LEU A 23 3.47 -3.44 -6.72
C LEU A 23 2.81 -3.48 -8.11
N VAL A 24 2.71 -4.67 -8.70
CA VAL A 24 2.15 -4.85 -10.04
C VAL A 24 0.68 -4.43 -10.07
N VAL A 25 -0.14 -4.91 -9.14
CA VAL A 25 -1.57 -4.63 -9.16
C VAL A 25 -1.84 -3.18 -8.76
N ILE A 26 -1.27 -2.69 -7.65
CA ILE A 26 -1.58 -1.34 -7.16
C ILE A 26 -0.98 -0.27 -8.08
N ARG A 27 0.31 -0.40 -8.45
CA ARG A 27 1.03 0.65 -9.18
C ARG A 27 1.06 0.40 -10.70
N GLY A 28 1.19 -0.85 -11.13
CA GLY A 28 1.19 -1.21 -12.56
C GLY A 28 -0.20 -1.20 -13.18
N ALA A 29 -1.19 -1.80 -12.53
CA ALA A 29 -2.58 -1.86 -12.99
C ALA A 29 -3.47 -0.73 -12.44
N ASN A 30 -2.89 0.19 -11.65
CA ASN A 30 -3.52 1.41 -11.14
C ASN A 30 -4.85 1.20 -10.41
N PHE A 31 -4.87 0.32 -9.41
CA PHE A 31 -5.98 0.27 -8.45
C PHE A 31 -5.81 1.41 -7.44
N PRO A 32 -6.66 2.47 -7.46
CA PRO A 32 -6.36 3.73 -6.76
C PRO A 32 -6.70 3.71 -5.27
N ASP A 33 -7.53 2.77 -4.83
CA ASP A 33 -8.06 2.69 -3.46
C ASP A 33 -7.68 1.38 -2.73
N VAL A 34 -6.42 0.97 -2.86
CA VAL A 34 -5.89 -0.22 -2.20
C VAL A 34 -4.65 0.14 -1.40
N LEU A 35 -4.67 -0.14 -0.09
CA LEU A 35 -3.50 0.09 0.76
C LEU A 35 -2.49 -1.07 0.59
N PRO A 36 -1.22 -0.81 0.23
CA PRO A 36 -0.18 -1.83 0.26
C PRO A 36 0.00 -2.38 1.67
N ARG A 37 -0.02 -3.71 1.84
CA ARG A 37 0.13 -4.37 3.15
C ARG A 37 1.52 -4.93 3.37
N ASN A 38 2.28 -5.15 2.30
CA ASN A 38 3.58 -5.81 2.34
C ASN A 38 4.76 -4.80 2.28
N GLU A 39 4.51 -3.52 2.55
CA GLU A 39 5.52 -2.46 2.53
C GLU A 39 5.84 -1.97 3.97
N GLY A 40 6.84 -2.59 4.62
CA GLY A 40 7.18 -2.27 6.03
C GLY A 40 7.50 -0.80 6.28
N LYS A 41 8.27 -0.18 5.39
CA LYS A 41 8.59 1.27 5.45
C LYS A 41 7.35 2.16 5.41
N LEU A 42 6.28 1.75 4.71
CA LEU A 42 5.03 2.49 4.69
C LEU A 42 4.32 2.37 6.05
N SER A 43 4.24 1.16 6.62
CA SER A 43 3.66 0.95 7.94
C SER A 43 4.38 1.77 9.02
N ASP A 44 5.71 1.78 9.00
CA ASP A 44 6.53 2.59 9.92
C ASP A 44 6.23 4.08 9.76
N GLU A 45 6.08 4.54 8.52
CA GLU A 45 5.81 5.95 8.23
C GLU A 45 4.40 6.39 8.66
N ILE A 46 3.42 5.49 8.55
CA ILE A 46 2.07 5.70 9.07
C ILE A 46 2.10 5.83 10.59
N ALA A 47 2.76 4.89 11.27
CA ALA A 47 2.93 4.93 12.72
C ALA A 47 3.63 6.21 13.18
N LYS A 48 4.71 6.62 12.50
CA LYS A 48 5.46 7.85 12.79
C LYS A 48 4.58 9.10 12.70
N ARG A 49 3.71 9.21 11.68
CA ARG A 49 2.89 10.42 11.46
C ARG A 49 1.58 10.45 12.24
N TYR A 50 0.96 9.31 12.48
CA TYR A 50 -0.40 9.23 13.03
C TYR A 50 -0.49 8.67 14.45
N GLY A 51 0.62 8.21 15.00
CA GLY A 51 0.70 7.56 16.31
C GLY A 51 0.38 6.06 16.25
N LEU A 52 0.48 5.40 17.41
CA LEU A 52 0.24 3.96 17.58
C LEU A 52 -1.10 3.66 18.29
N GLU A 53 -1.84 4.70 18.67
CA GLU A 53 -3.11 4.60 19.39
C GLU A 53 -4.25 4.09 18.50
N ARG A 54 -4.11 4.24 17.19
CA ARG A 54 -5.05 3.76 16.18
C ARG A 54 -4.38 2.74 15.28
N THR A 55 -5.16 1.77 14.82
CA THR A 55 -4.71 0.81 13.81
C THR A 55 -4.50 1.50 12.47
N ILE A 56 -3.64 0.91 11.62
CA ILE A 56 -3.43 1.37 10.24
C ILE A 56 -4.78 1.41 9.48
N ASP A 57 -5.67 0.45 9.73
CA ASP A 57 -6.98 0.39 9.06
C ASP A 57 -7.87 1.58 9.43
N GLU A 58 -7.94 1.93 10.71
CA GLU A 58 -8.68 3.12 11.17
C GLU A 58 -8.12 4.42 10.60
N ILE A 59 -6.79 4.53 10.52
CA ILE A 59 -6.12 5.72 9.96
C ILE A 59 -6.41 5.84 8.47
N THR A 60 -6.27 4.75 7.73
CA THR A 60 -6.33 4.75 6.26
C THR A 60 -7.75 4.77 5.71
N GLU A 61 -8.77 4.50 6.52
CA GLU A 61 -10.17 4.62 6.15
C GLU A 61 -10.51 6.04 5.68
N ALA A 62 -9.93 7.05 6.32
CA ALA A 62 -10.10 8.46 5.95
C ALA A 62 -9.46 8.84 4.60
N TRP A 63 -8.66 7.97 4.00
CA TRP A 63 -7.99 8.22 2.72
C TRP A 63 -8.79 7.71 1.51
N LYS A 64 -9.90 7.01 1.74
CA LYS A 64 -10.79 6.61 0.65
C LYS A 64 -11.28 7.85 -0.13
N PRO A 65 -11.42 7.75 -1.46
CA PRO A 65 -11.19 6.58 -2.31
C PRO A 65 -9.78 6.54 -2.95
N PHE A 66 -8.75 7.01 -2.25
CA PHE A 66 -7.40 7.20 -2.80
C PHE A 66 -6.28 6.63 -1.92
N ARG A 67 -6.53 5.52 -1.21
CA ARG A 67 -5.56 4.92 -0.29
C ARG A 67 -4.19 4.61 -0.94
N SER A 68 -4.17 4.23 -2.23
CA SER A 68 -2.91 3.96 -2.93
C SER A 68 -2.10 5.23 -3.20
N TRP A 69 -2.76 6.34 -3.50
CA TRP A 69 -2.11 7.63 -3.71
C TRP A 69 -1.62 8.26 -2.42
N ALA A 70 -2.37 8.10 -1.32
CA ALA A 70 -1.90 8.50 0.01
C ALA A 70 -0.61 7.74 0.40
N ALA A 71 -0.53 6.44 0.12
CA ALA A 71 0.69 5.65 0.32
C ALA A 71 1.86 6.14 -0.55
N VAL A 72 1.62 6.51 -1.81
CA VAL A 72 2.64 7.12 -2.68
C VAL A 72 3.13 8.45 -2.09
N HIS A 73 2.23 9.29 -1.61
CA HIS A 73 2.57 10.57 -0.98
C HIS A 73 3.45 10.40 0.26
N LEU A 74 3.11 9.46 1.16
CA LEU A 74 3.92 9.18 2.36
C LEU A 74 5.33 8.69 2.01
N ARG A 75 5.47 7.85 0.97
CA ARG A 75 6.80 7.44 0.47
C ARG A 75 7.61 8.61 -0.06
N ALA A 76 6.97 9.51 -0.81
CA ALA A 76 7.61 10.70 -1.36
C ALA A 76 8.07 11.64 -0.23
N LEU A 77 7.22 11.88 0.77
CA LEU A 77 7.58 12.68 1.94
C LEU A 77 8.77 12.08 2.70
N ARG A 78 8.74 10.78 2.98
CA ARG A 78 9.85 10.06 3.64
C ARG A 78 11.16 10.21 2.86
N ALA A 79 11.12 10.09 1.54
CA ALA A 79 12.30 10.22 0.69
C ALA A 79 12.88 11.65 0.61
N MET A 80 12.08 12.67 0.93
CA MET A 80 12.54 14.06 1.03
C MET A 80 13.18 14.38 2.39
N GLU A 81 12.94 13.53 3.40
CA GLU A 81 13.49 13.66 4.76
C GLU A 81 14.80 12.87 4.95
N GLU A 82 15.14 11.98 4.01
CA GLU A 82 16.40 11.21 3.94
C GLU A 82 17.48 11.96 3.14
#